data_AF-A0A8S2R2U8-F1
#
_entry.id   AF-A0A8S2R2U8-F1
#
_cell.length_a   1.000
_cell.length_b   1.000
_cell.length_c   1.000
_cell.angle_alpha   90.00
_cell.angle_beta   90.00
_cell.angle_gamma   90.00
#
_symmetry.space_group_name_H-M   'P 1'
#
loop_
_entity.id
_entity.type
_entity.pdbx_description
1 polymer ?
#
loop_
_entity_poly.entity_id
_entity_poly.type
_entity_poly.pdbx_seq_one_letter_code
_entity_poly.pdbx_strand_id
1 'polypeptide(L)'
;MYFKFVKPIEICLPTGGKAYYVPICEVLLNLFQKNDLYNCIKQEKHYISQFQGQDILYHYRNAEIGRQHPTLKKKDNCLLLQLYSDDLGVVNPLMGRSSTHKLTTFYFSIDDLPARHKSSLNTVHLLLLCTRNDFEDQRNRRILFRKLSEDLKHLENNGLILPGDVNPTYFTISTLCADNLAGMLRFNTLTHELGGFTCAFNYGYCCRYCLTNHRDMKTRYNETQVLIRTTTSHDLQVKQVRNVPGDKKIYGINEESILSILPSFHPVISLPPDIMHDILEGVMPKLTACLLHTIVSSRLCSAAQLCRRINKYTYGVNDKQNRPPPFKEKDILDERVP
;
A
#
# COMPACT_ATOMS: atom_id res chain seq x y z
N MET A 1 -24.96 2.98 -9.38
CA MET A 1 -24.58 4.40 -9.63
C MET A 1 -23.68 4.41 -10.86
N TYR A 2 -24.04 5.09 -11.95
CA TYR A 2 -23.18 5.19 -13.12
C TYR A 2 -22.32 6.46 -13.00
N PHE A 3 -21.00 6.31 -12.94
CA PHE A 3 -20.07 7.43 -13.09
C PHE A 3 -19.89 7.72 -14.57
N LYS A 4 -19.65 8.99 -14.92
CA LYS A 4 -19.29 9.33 -16.31
C LYS A 4 -17.99 8.62 -16.65
N PHE A 5 -17.99 7.92 -17.78
CA PHE A 5 -16.82 7.19 -18.25
C PHE A 5 -15.70 8.18 -18.58
N VAL A 6 -14.52 7.94 -18.00
CA VAL A 6 -13.27 8.63 -18.35
C VAL A 6 -12.48 7.68 -19.24
N LYS A 7 -12.20 8.11 -20.47
CA LYS A 7 -11.49 7.26 -21.44
C LYS A 7 -10.02 7.10 -21.03
N PRO A 8 -9.50 5.86 -20.89
CA PRO A 8 -8.08 5.67 -20.62
C PRO A 8 -7.21 6.14 -21.79
N ILE A 9 -6.04 6.67 -21.45
CA ILE A 9 -4.95 7.02 -22.37
C ILE A 9 -4.05 5.80 -22.53
N GLU A 10 -3.87 5.34 -23.77
CA GLU A 10 -2.89 4.29 -24.09
C GLU A 10 -1.48 4.89 -24.10
N ILE A 11 -0.54 4.22 -23.43
CA ILE A 11 0.87 4.58 -23.34
C ILE A 11 1.68 3.48 -24.03
N CYS A 12 2.42 3.85 -25.07
CA CYS A 12 3.40 2.98 -25.70
C CYS A 12 4.65 2.87 -24.83
N LEU A 13 5.00 1.65 -24.42
CA LEU A 13 6.14 1.40 -23.56
C LEU A 13 7.43 1.23 -24.38
N PRO A 14 8.60 1.62 -23.83
CA PRO A 14 9.92 1.40 -24.45
C PRO A 14 10.19 -0.03 -24.90
N THR A 15 9.64 -1.03 -24.21
CA THR A 15 9.79 -2.45 -24.56
C THR A 15 8.87 -2.90 -25.70
N GLY A 16 8.04 -2.00 -26.24
CA GLY A 16 7.02 -2.32 -27.24
C GLY A 16 5.67 -2.76 -26.66
N GLY A 17 5.58 -2.91 -25.33
CA GLY A 17 4.33 -3.19 -24.61
C GLY A 17 3.38 -1.99 -24.57
N LYS A 18 2.20 -2.22 -23.98
CA LYS A 18 1.16 -1.19 -23.79
C LYS A 18 0.77 -1.08 -22.33
N ALA A 19 0.48 0.15 -21.93
CA ALA A 19 -0.17 0.44 -20.65
C ALA A 19 -1.33 1.39 -20.84
N TYR A 20 -2.24 1.42 -19.87
CA TYR A 20 -3.43 2.26 -19.89
C TYR A 20 -3.47 3.10 -18.63
N TYR A 21 -3.52 4.42 -18.80
CA TYR A 21 -3.61 5.39 -17.72
C TYR A 21 -4.98 6.07 -17.74
N VAL A 22 -5.64 6.15 -16.60
CA VAL A 22 -6.92 6.86 -16.43
C VAL A 22 -6.63 8.24 -15.83
N PRO A 23 -6.90 9.36 -16.55
CA PRO A 23 -6.60 10.70 -16.06
C PRO A 23 -7.29 11.03 -14.73
N ILE A 24 -6.52 11.05 -13.65
CA ILE A 24 -7.05 11.23 -12.29
C ILE A 24 -7.83 12.54 -12.13
N CYS A 25 -7.38 13.63 -12.77
CA CYS A 25 -8.05 14.92 -12.73
C CYS A 25 -9.48 14.83 -13.29
N GLU A 26 -9.68 14.13 -14.41
CA GLU A 26 -11.01 13.94 -15.02
C GLU A 26 -11.90 13.04 -14.16
N VAL A 27 -11.32 11.99 -13.56
CA VAL A 27 -12.05 11.13 -12.63
C VAL A 27 -12.54 11.95 -11.44
N LEU A 28 -11.66 12.73 -10.80
CA LEU A 28 -12.03 13.59 -9.67
C LEU A 28 -13.12 14.59 -10.06
N LEU A 29 -12.98 15.31 -11.18
CA LEU A 29 -14.02 16.23 -11.65
C LEU A 29 -15.38 15.53 -11.83
N ASN A 30 -15.39 14.31 -12.36
CA ASN A 30 -16.63 13.53 -12.51
C ASN A 30 -17.20 13.02 -11.18
N LEU A 31 -16.34 12.65 -10.21
CA LEU A 31 -16.78 12.25 -8.87
C LEU A 31 -17.49 13.42 -8.15
N PHE A 32 -16.92 14.62 -8.25
CA PHE A 32 -17.41 15.82 -7.58
C PHE A 32 -18.57 16.53 -8.31
N GLN A 33 -19.03 16.03 -9.45
CA GLN A 33 -20.31 16.50 -10.05
C GLN A 33 -21.53 16.16 -9.19
N LYS A 34 -21.40 15.24 -8.22
CA LYS A 34 -22.47 14.87 -7.29
C LYS A 34 -22.27 15.57 -5.96
N ASN A 35 -23.22 16.44 -5.60
CA ASN A 35 -23.17 17.20 -4.34
C ASN A 35 -23.11 16.31 -3.08
N ASP A 36 -23.66 15.09 -3.14
CA ASP A 36 -23.66 14.15 -2.01
C ASP A 36 -22.26 13.78 -1.54
N LEU A 37 -21.32 13.60 -2.48
CA LEU A 37 -19.94 13.25 -2.16
C LEU A 37 -19.26 14.37 -1.38
N TYR A 38 -19.43 15.61 -1.85
CA TYR A 38 -18.87 16.79 -1.21
C TYR A 38 -19.42 16.98 0.20
N ASN A 39 -20.73 16.85 0.36
CA ASN A 39 -21.40 16.95 1.66
C ASN A 39 -20.92 15.85 2.63
N CYS A 40 -20.78 14.62 2.15
CA CYS A 40 -20.27 13.50 2.93
C CYS A 40 -18.84 13.76 3.44
N ILE A 41 -17.94 14.21 2.56
CA ILE A 41 -16.56 14.55 2.92
C ILE A 41 -16.51 15.73 3.90
N LYS A 42 -17.35 16.75 3.71
CA LYS A 42 -17.40 17.91 4.61
C LYS A 42 -17.84 17.52 6.03
N GLN A 43 -18.85 16.64 6.14
CA GLN A 43 -19.29 16.09 7.42
C GLN A 43 -18.18 15.27 8.09
N GLU A 44 -17.50 14.40 7.34
CA GLU A 44 -16.40 13.59 7.86
C GLU A 44 -15.24 14.47 8.34
N LYS A 45 -14.84 15.49 7.56
CA LYS A 45 -13.80 16.45 7.97
C LYS A 45 -14.16 17.17 9.27
N HIS A 46 -15.42 17.55 9.44
CA HIS A 46 -15.88 18.16 10.68
C HIS A 46 -15.78 17.18 11.86
N TYR A 47 -16.18 15.92 11.68
CA TYR A 47 -16.04 14.88 12.70
C TYR A 47 -14.56 14.62 13.06
N ILE A 48 -13.68 14.48 12.05
CA ILE A 48 -12.22 14.33 12.24
C ILE A 48 -11.64 15.48 13.06
N SER A 49 -12.14 16.71 12.87
CA SER A 49 -11.63 17.89 13.57
C SER A 49 -11.85 17.85 15.08
N GLN A 50 -12.85 17.08 15.56
CA GLN A 50 -13.13 16.93 16.98
C GLN A 50 -12.00 16.24 17.74
N PHE A 51 -11.18 15.42 17.05
CA PHE A 51 -10.04 14.70 17.61
C PHE A 51 -8.72 15.48 17.50
N GLN A 52 -8.72 16.72 17.00
CA GLN A 52 -7.50 17.52 16.93
C GLN A 52 -6.98 17.86 18.33
N GLY A 53 -5.69 17.64 18.56
CA GLY A 53 -5.04 17.87 19.86
C GLY A 53 -5.36 16.82 20.92
N GLN A 54 -6.17 15.81 20.60
CA GLN A 54 -6.42 14.67 21.49
C GLN A 54 -5.41 13.55 21.23
N ASP A 55 -5.21 12.69 22.23
CA ASP A 55 -4.40 11.47 22.10
C ASP A 55 -5.23 10.33 21.45
N ILE A 56 -5.85 10.64 20.30
CA ILE A 56 -6.70 9.72 19.55
C ILE A 56 -6.29 9.77 18.08
N LEU A 57 -5.77 8.66 17.57
CA LEU A 57 -5.50 8.47 16.15
C LEU A 57 -6.74 7.94 15.42
N TYR A 58 -7.68 8.85 15.12
CA TYR A 58 -8.89 8.50 14.37
C TYR A 58 -8.64 8.49 12.84
N HIS A 59 -7.92 9.49 12.34
CA HIS A 59 -7.64 9.67 10.91
C HIS A 59 -6.19 10.08 10.65
N TYR A 60 -5.69 9.92 9.42
CA TYR A 60 -4.36 10.37 9.00
C TYR A 60 -4.08 11.82 9.40
N ARG A 61 -5.11 12.69 9.33
CA ARG A 61 -5.04 14.10 9.74
C ARG A 61 -4.75 14.32 11.22
N ASN A 62 -5.11 13.37 12.08
CA ASN A 62 -4.81 13.40 13.51
C ASN A 62 -3.42 12.85 13.81
N ALA A 63 -2.76 12.15 12.88
CA ALA A 63 -1.39 11.67 13.06
C ALA A 63 -0.38 12.80 13.03
N GLU A 64 0.79 12.60 13.65
CA GLU A 64 1.90 13.57 13.59
C GLU A 64 2.31 13.86 12.15
N ILE A 65 2.40 12.82 11.31
CA ILE A 65 2.73 12.95 9.89
C ILE A 65 1.68 13.81 9.15
N GLY A 66 0.39 13.60 9.43
CA GLY A 66 -0.69 14.40 8.85
C GLY A 66 -0.68 15.85 9.32
N ARG A 67 -0.41 16.10 10.61
CA ARG A 67 -0.24 17.45 11.16
C ARG A 67 0.94 18.18 10.53
N GLN A 68 2.03 17.47 10.25
CA GLN A 68 3.24 18.03 9.64
C GLN A 68 3.21 18.10 8.11
N HIS A 69 2.17 17.54 7.48
CA HIS A 69 2.08 17.40 6.03
C HIS A 69 2.17 18.76 5.31
N PRO A 70 3.10 18.93 4.34
CA PRO A 70 3.42 20.25 3.77
C PRO A 70 2.26 20.88 3.01
N THR A 71 1.49 20.09 2.24
CA THR A 71 0.31 20.58 1.50
C THR A 71 -0.85 20.93 2.43
N LEU A 72 -1.21 20.05 3.37
CA LEU A 72 -2.29 20.30 4.34
C LEU A 72 -2.04 21.54 5.20
N LYS A 73 -0.78 21.83 5.57
CA LYS A 73 -0.41 23.04 6.33
C LYS A 73 -0.59 24.34 5.54
N LYS A 74 -0.44 24.30 4.21
CA LYS A 74 -0.42 25.50 3.35
C LYS A 74 -1.76 25.75 2.65
N LYS A 75 -2.63 24.75 2.58
CA LYS A 75 -3.84 24.75 1.75
C LYS A 75 -5.04 24.30 2.57
N ASP A 76 -5.91 25.24 2.94
CA ASP A 76 -7.09 24.97 3.77
C ASP A 76 -8.06 23.99 3.09
N ASN A 77 -8.28 24.15 1.79
CA ASN A 77 -9.14 23.28 1.01
C ASN A 77 -8.34 22.18 0.31
N CYS A 78 -7.85 21.21 1.07
CA CYS A 78 -7.09 20.06 0.55
C CYS A 78 -7.73 18.72 0.93
N LEU A 79 -7.80 17.79 -0.04
CA LEU A 79 -8.28 16.43 0.12
C LEU A 79 -7.13 15.41 0.03
N LEU A 80 -7.24 14.35 0.83
CA LEU A 80 -6.26 13.27 0.87
C LEU A 80 -6.66 12.15 -0.09
N LEU A 81 -5.67 11.65 -0.83
CA LEU A 81 -5.79 10.50 -1.71
C LEU A 81 -4.89 9.38 -1.19
N GLN A 82 -5.44 8.19 -1.04
CA GLN A 82 -4.65 6.98 -0.84
C GLN A 82 -4.47 6.27 -2.17
N LEU A 83 -3.22 6.06 -2.58
CA LEU A 83 -2.90 5.21 -3.72
C LEU A 83 -2.66 3.80 -3.22
N TYR A 84 -3.06 2.83 -4.03
CA TYR A 84 -2.69 1.46 -3.77
C TYR A 84 -2.43 0.68 -5.05
N SER A 85 -1.59 -0.34 -4.95
CA SER A 85 -1.23 -1.21 -6.08
C SER A 85 -1.41 -2.68 -5.73
N ASP A 86 -1.93 -3.43 -6.69
CA ASP A 86 -2.14 -4.87 -6.59
C ASP A 86 -1.92 -5.54 -7.96
N ASP A 87 -1.58 -6.82 -7.95
CA ASP A 87 -1.38 -7.64 -9.15
C ASP A 87 -2.60 -8.56 -9.38
N LEU A 88 -3.34 -8.28 -10.45
CA LEU A 88 -4.51 -9.06 -10.84
C LEU A 88 -4.11 -10.26 -11.74
N GLY A 89 -4.47 -11.47 -11.33
CA GLY A 89 -4.41 -12.65 -12.20
C GLY A 89 -5.62 -12.71 -13.14
N VAL A 90 -5.40 -12.69 -14.45
CA VAL A 90 -6.49 -12.67 -15.46
C VAL A 90 -6.87 -14.09 -15.92
N VAL A 91 -6.09 -15.10 -15.53
CA VAL A 91 -6.26 -16.50 -15.93
C VAL A 91 -6.71 -17.36 -14.74
N ASN A 92 -7.36 -18.49 -15.05
CA ASN A 92 -7.90 -19.39 -14.03
C ASN A 92 -6.81 -19.79 -13.01
N PRO A 93 -7.00 -19.48 -11.70
CA PRO A 93 -5.99 -19.72 -10.67
C PRO A 93 -5.63 -21.21 -10.49
N LEU A 94 -6.45 -22.14 -10.99
CA LEU A 94 -6.25 -23.58 -10.90
C LEU A 94 -5.28 -24.17 -11.94
N MET A 95 -4.84 -23.39 -12.94
CA MET A 95 -3.90 -23.86 -13.95
C MET A 95 -2.46 -23.49 -13.58
N GLY A 96 -1.51 -24.41 -13.75
CA GLY A 96 -0.08 -24.27 -13.38
C GLY A 96 0.71 -23.17 -14.11
N ARG A 97 0.04 -22.27 -14.86
CA ARG A 97 0.60 -21.06 -15.50
C ARG A 97 -0.12 -19.79 -15.07
N SER A 98 -0.89 -19.79 -13.97
CA SER A 98 -1.67 -18.65 -13.50
C SER A 98 -0.85 -17.35 -13.27
N SER A 99 0.47 -17.48 -13.08
CA SER A 99 1.41 -16.37 -12.93
C SER A 99 1.86 -15.70 -14.24
N THR A 100 1.62 -16.30 -15.42
CA THR A 100 2.17 -15.82 -16.70
C THR A 100 1.44 -14.60 -17.28
N HIS A 101 0.19 -14.36 -16.88
CA HIS A 101 -0.64 -13.26 -17.38
C HIS A 101 -1.21 -12.44 -16.22
N LYS A 102 -0.32 -11.89 -15.41
CA LYS A 102 -0.68 -10.93 -14.36
C LYS A 102 -0.71 -9.51 -14.92
N LEU A 103 -1.65 -8.71 -14.45
CA LEU A 103 -1.72 -7.27 -14.68
C LEU A 103 -1.35 -6.55 -13.39
N THR A 104 -0.43 -5.60 -13.48
CA THR A 104 -0.16 -4.68 -12.38
C THR A 104 -1.15 -3.52 -12.48
N THR A 105 -1.86 -3.28 -11.39
CA THR A 105 -2.95 -2.30 -11.32
C THR A 105 -2.66 -1.30 -10.22
N PHE A 106 -2.82 -0.01 -10.53
CA PHE A 106 -2.82 1.06 -9.53
C PHE A 106 -4.20 1.65 -9.45
N TYR A 107 -4.58 2.01 -8.24
CA TYR A 107 -5.84 2.62 -7.93
C TYR A 107 -5.65 3.79 -6.96
N PHE A 108 -6.71 4.57 -6.80
CA PHE A 108 -6.82 5.52 -5.71
C PHE A 108 -8.19 5.47 -5.05
N SER A 109 -8.23 5.96 -3.82
CA SER A 109 -9.45 6.28 -3.10
C SER A 109 -9.30 7.64 -2.42
N ILE A 110 -10.43 8.28 -2.11
CA ILE A 110 -10.45 9.52 -1.34
C ILE A 110 -10.42 9.15 0.14
N ASP A 111 -9.34 9.56 0.80
CA ASP A 111 -9.08 9.18 2.18
C ASP A 111 -9.99 9.90 3.18
N ASP A 112 -10.47 11.08 2.82
CA ASP A 112 -11.40 11.87 3.63
C ASP A 112 -12.86 11.38 3.59
N LEU A 113 -13.10 10.17 3.09
CA LEU A 113 -14.39 9.51 3.16
C LEU A 113 -14.58 8.79 4.51
N PRO A 114 -15.81 8.75 5.06
CA PRO A 114 -16.10 7.97 6.25
C PRO A 114 -15.69 6.51 6.11
N ALA A 115 -15.14 5.91 7.17
CA ALA A 115 -14.60 4.55 7.17
C ALA A 115 -15.59 3.50 6.63
N ARG A 116 -16.89 3.65 6.91
CA ARG A 116 -17.96 2.76 6.41
C ARG A 116 -18.09 2.72 4.88
N HIS A 117 -17.56 3.71 4.17
CA HIS A 117 -17.58 3.77 2.71
C HIS A 117 -16.26 3.29 2.10
N LYS A 118 -15.16 3.29 2.85
CA LYS A 118 -13.82 2.93 2.33
C LYS A 118 -13.71 1.49 1.86
N SER A 119 -14.52 0.57 2.40
CA SER A 119 -14.55 -0.84 2.01
C SER A 119 -15.42 -1.12 0.78
N SER A 120 -16.14 -0.13 0.24
CA SER A 120 -16.99 -0.30 -0.93
C SER A 120 -16.17 -0.19 -2.22
N LEU A 121 -16.32 -1.15 -3.13
CA LEU A 121 -15.69 -1.11 -4.47
C LEU A 121 -16.07 0.14 -5.28
N ASN A 122 -17.16 0.83 -4.94
CA ASN A 122 -17.56 2.07 -5.61
C ASN A 122 -16.70 3.30 -5.24
N THR A 123 -15.86 3.23 -4.20
CA THR A 123 -14.96 4.32 -3.77
C THR A 123 -13.52 4.09 -4.18
N VAL A 124 -13.31 3.10 -5.05
CA VAL A 124 -12.04 2.62 -5.52
C VAL A 124 -11.97 2.86 -7.02
N HIS A 125 -10.94 3.57 -7.47
CA HIS A 125 -10.86 4.05 -8.85
C HIS A 125 -9.52 3.66 -9.48
N LEU A 126 -9.58 3.05 -10.67
CA LEU A 126 -8.41 2.65 -11.43
C LEU A 126 -7.62 3.89 -11.91
N LEU A 127 -6.29 3.84 -11.80
CA LEU A 127 -5.35 4.84 -12.30
C LEU A 127 -4.48 4.31 -13.43
N LEU A 128 -3.90 3.14 -13.26
CA LEU A 128 -2.90 2.61 -14.18
C LEU A 128 -3.07 1.10 -14.30
N LEU A 129 -2.93 0.61 -15.53
CA LEU A 129 -2.99 -0.80 -15.85
C LEU A 129 -1.87 -1.14 -16.83
N CYS A 130 -1.03 -2.12 -16.51
CA CYS A 130 -0.07 -2.68 -17.46
C CYS A 130 0.18 -4.16 -17.18
N THR A 131 0.79 -4.87 -18.13
CA THR A 131 1.20 -6.25 -17.88
C THR A 131 2.31 -6.26 -16.83
N ARG A 132 2.33 -7.31 -16.00
CA ARG A 132 3.36 -7.46 -14.97
C ARG A 132 4.76 -7.50 -15.57
N ASN A 133 4.93 -8.24 -16.67
CA ASN A 133 6.22 -8.35 -17.36
C ASN A 133 6.71 -6.99 -17.88
N ASP A 134 5.81 -6.17 -18.42
CA ASP A 134 6.17 -4.82 -18.84
C ASP A 134 6.50 -3.91 -17.66
N PHE A 135 5.79 -4.08 -16.54
CA PHE A 135 6.05 -3.31 -15.32
C PHE A 135 7.41 -3.64 -14.69
N GLU A 136 7.95 -4.84 -14.91
CA GLU A 136 9.27 -5.23 -14.39
C GLU A 136 10.45 -4.49 -15.05
N ASP A 137 10.27 -3.91 -16.24
CA ASP A 137 11.30 -3.06 -16.85
C ASP A 137 11.32 -1.65 -16.24
N GLN A 138 12.48 -1.24 -15.74
CA GLN A 138 12.66 0.04 -15.06
C GLN A 138 12.36 1.25 -15.99
N ARG A 139 12.64 1.15 -17.30
CA ARG A 139 12.39 2.23 -18.26
C ARG A 139 10.90 2.42 -18.48
N ASN A 140 10.15 1.32 -18.53
CA ASN A 140 8.70 1.34 -18.60
C ASN A 140 8.11 2.00 -17.35
N ARG A 141 8.51 1.56 -16.14
CA ARG A 141 8.06 2.18 -14.88
C ARG A 141 8.31 3.67 -14.86
N ARG A 142 9.50 4.11 -15.27
CA ARG A 142 9.86 5.53 -15.30
C ARG A 142 8.90 6.38 -16.12
N ILE A 143 8.46 5.90 -17.28
CA ILE A 143 7.48 6.61 -18.12
C ILE A 143 6.09 6.62 -17.48
N LEU A 144 5.66 5.49 -16.92
CA LEU A 144 4.35 5.36 -16.28
C LEU A 144 4.22 6.28 -15.07
N PHE A 145 5.21 6.24 -14.17
CA PHE A 145 5.23 7.09 -12.98
C PHE A 145 5.46 8.56 -13.31
N ARG A 146 6.20 8.88 -14.37
CA ARG A 146 6.27 10.28 -14.83
C ARG A 146 4.89 10.82 -15.14
N LYS A 147 4.08 10.09 -15.90
CA LYS A 147 2.72 10.51 -16.27
C LYS A 147 1.82 10.67 -15.04
N LEU A 148 1.84 9.69 -14.14
CA LEU A 148 1.08 9.73 -12.89
C LEU A 148 1.52 10.91 -11.99
N SER A 149 2.83 11.09 -11.79
CA SER A 149 3.40 12.14 -10.96
C SER A 149 3.14 13.54 -11.50
N GLU A 150 3.07 13.73 -12.81
CA GLU A 150 2.71 15.03 -13.42
C GLU A 150 1.29 15.46 -13.01
N ASP A 151 0.31 14.56 -13.12
CA ASP A 151 -1.07 14.86 -12.73
C ASP A 151 -1.19 15.07 -11.21
N LEU A 152 -0.54 14.24 -10.40
CA LEU A 152 -0.51 14.39 -8.94
C LEU A 152 0.14 15.71 -8.51
N LYS A 153 1.22 16.12 -9.17
CA LYS A 153 1.88 17.41 -8.93
C LYS A 153 0.98 18.59 -9.31
N HIS A 154 0.20 18.46 -10.38
CA HIS A 154 -0.80 19.46 -10.75
C HIS A 154 -1.90 19.58 -9.69
N LEU A 155 -2.43 18.44 -9.22
CA LEU A 155 -3.41 18.39 -8.15
C LEU A 155 -2.93 19.05 -6.84
N GLU A 156 -1.64 18.89 -6.50
CA GLU A 156 -1.06 19.49 -5.29
C GLU A 156 -0.79 21.00 -5.41
N ASN A 157 -0.28 21.44 -6.56
CA ASN A 157 0.15 22.83 -6.74
C ASN A 157 -0.97 23.75 -7.21
N ASN A 158 -1.77 23.28 -8.18
CA ASN A 158 -2.81 24.05 -8.85
C ASN A 158 -4.21 23.72 -8.29
N GLY A 159 -4.44 22.46 -7.92
CA GLY A 159 -5.77 21.97 -7.54
C GLY A 159 -6.74 21.94 -8.72
N LEU A 160 -8.01 21.65 -8.44
CA LEU A 160 -9.11 21.63 -9.40
C LEU A 160 -10.22 22.56 -8.94
N ILE A 161 -10.80 23.31 -9.87
CA ILE A 161 -12.07 24.03 -9.62
C ILE A 161 -13.18 22.99 -9.73
N LEU A 162 -13.73 22.58 -8.59
CA LEU A 162 -14.80 21.58 -8.55
C LEU A 162 -16.13 22.21 -9.00
N PRO A 163 -17.08 21.40 -9.52
CA PRO A 163 -18.38 21.92 -9.95
C PRO A 163 -19.09 22.69 -8.83
N GLY A 164 -19.33 23.98 -9.05
CA GLY A 164 -20.01 24.86 -8.08
C GLY A 164 -19.07 25.62 -7.13
N ASP A 165 -17.77 25.33 -7.12
CA ASP A 165 -16.79 26.05 -6.33
C ASP A 165 -16.16 27.22 -7.13
N VAL A 166 -15.85 28.32 -6.44
CA VAL A 166 -15.09 29.46 -7.00
C VAL A 166 -13.59 29.26 -6.80
N ASN A 167 -13.22 28.66 -5.66
CA ASN A 167 -11.83 28.45 -5.28
C ASN A 167 -11.39 27.01 -5.61
N PRO A 168 -10.10 26.81 -5.94
CA PRO A 168 -9.60 25.47 -6.20
C PRO A 168 -9.64 24.60 -4.94
N THR A 169 -9.98 23.33 -5.13
CA THR A 169 -9.74 22.24 -4.17
C THR A 169 -8.44 21.55 -4.55
N TYR A 170 -7.52 21.45 -3.60
CA TYR A 170 -6.23 20.78 -3.78
C TYR A 170 -6.34 19.30 -3.40
N PHE A 171 -5.49 18.46 -3.98
CA PHE A 171 -5.43 17.05 -3.61
C PHE A 171 -3.98 16.66 -3.38
N THR A 172 -3.74 15.82 -2.38
CA THR A 172 -2.41 15.36 -2.02
C THR A 172 -2.44 13.92 -1.56
N ILE A 173 -1.32 13.22 -1.70
CA ILE A 173 -1.24 11.80 -1.34
C ILE A 173 -1.00 11.67 0.16
N SER A 174 -1.84 10.90 0.83
CA SER A 174 -1.56 10.47 2.21
C SER A 174 -0.51 9.35 2.20
N THR A 175 -0.80 8.28 1.46
CA THR A 175 0.00 7.06 1.43
C THR A 175 -0.07 6.38 0.06
N LEU A 176 0.98 5.62 -0.26
CA LEU A 176 0.96 4.61 -1.32
C LEU A 176 1.21 3.26 -0.67
N CYS A 177 0.18 2.41 -0.66
CA CYS A 177 0.24 1.06 -0.13
C CYS A 177 0.40 0.05 -1.29
N ALA A 178 1.23 -0.95 -1.12
CA ALA A 178 1.37 -2.01 -2.10
C ALA A 178 1.88 -3.27 -1.42
N ASP A 179 1.58 -4.40 -2.06
CA ASP A 179 2.09 -5.71 -1.65
C ASP A 179 3.63 -5.71 -1.58
N ASN A 180 4.15 -6.32 -0.52
CA ASN A 180 5.57 -6.50 -0.24
C ASN A 180 6.01 -7.96 -0.34
N LEU A 181 5.24 -8.84 -1.00
CA LEU A 181 5.48 -10.29 -1.03
C LEU A 181 6.94 -10.67 -1.35
N ALA A 182 7.72 -10.88 -0.30
CA ALA A 182 9.03 -11.48 -0.35
C ALA A 182 8.86 -13.00 -0.53
N GLY A 183 8.49 -13.42 -1.74
CA GLY A 183 8.18 -14.82 -2.05
C GLY A 183 8.57 -15.18 -3.48
N MET A 184 9.79 -15.69 -3.64
CA MET A 184 10.33 -16.46 -4.79
C MET A 184 10.29 -15.86 -6.21
N LEU A 185 9.55 -14.79 -6.46
CA LEU A 185 9.67 -13.95 -7.65
C LEU A 185 10.40 -12.67 -7.26
N ARG A 186 11.36 -12.26 -8.10
CA ARG A 186 12.36 -11.22 -7.83
C ARG A 186 11.81 -9.82 -7.53
N PHE A 187 10.48 -9.57 -7.51
CA PHE A 187 9.95 -8.21 -7.61
C PHE A 187 8.60 -7.88 -6.91
N ASN A 188 8.09 -8.63 -5.93
CA ASN A 188 6.98 -8.09 -5.11
C ASN A 188 7.51 -7.13 -4.02
N THR A 189 8.17 -6.08 -4.49
CA THR A 189 8.96 -5.11 -3.72
C THR A 189 8.63 -3.70 -4.16
N LEU A 190 7.41 -3.49 -4.65
CA LEU A 190 7.03 -2.24 -5.29
C LEU A 190 7.30 -1.04 -4.38
N THR A 191 6.94 -1.14 -3.10
CA THR A 191 7.24 -0.07 -2.13
C THR A 191 8.74 0.21 -1.99
N HIS A 192 9.59 -0.82 -1.96
CA HIS A 192 11.05 -0.64 -1.91
C HIS A 192 11.55 0.02 -3.19
N GLU A 193 11.09 -0.43 -4.36
CA GLU A 193 11.49 0.15 -5.64
C GLU A 193 11.04 1.60 -5.79
N LEU A 194 9.77 1.89 -5.49
CA LEU A 194 9.23 3.24 -5.52
C LEU A 194 9.94 4.14 -4.53
N GLY A 195 10.31 3.61 -3.35
CA GLY A 195 11.08 4.32 -2.35
C GLY A 195 12.57 4.47 -2.67
N GLY A 196 13.08 3.81 -3.71
CA GLY A 196 14.50 3.82 -4.06
C GLY A 196 15.38 2.94 -3.16
N PHE A 197 14.78 2.03 -2.40
CA PHE A 197 15.47 1.09 -1.51
C PHE A 197 16.01 -0.15 -2.25
N THR A 198 16.90 -0.90 -1.57
CA THR A 198 17.38 -2.19 -2.06
C THR A 198 16.30 -3.27 -1.93
N CYS A 199 16.08 -4.03 -3.00
CA CYS A 199 15.16 -5.18 -3.02
C CYS A 199 15.85 -6.52 -2.67
N ALA A 200 16.93 -6.46 -1.89
CA ALA A 200 17.69 -7.62 -1.45
C ALA A 200 17.38 -7.91 0.01
N PHE A 201 16.60 -8.96 0.29
CA PHE A 201 16.12 -9.24 1.65
C PHE A 201 16.99 -10.20 2.46
N ASN A 202 17.94 -10.88 1.83
CA ASN A 202 18.72 -11.94 2.47
C ASN A 202 20.06 -11.45 3.05
N TYR A 203 20.39 -10.16 2.91
CA TYR A 203 21.65 -9.59 3.40
C TYR A 203 21.56 -8.05 3.49
N GLY A 204 22.52 -7.43 4.18
CA GLY A 204 22.66 -5.97 4.21
C GLY A 204 21.51 -5.28 4.97
N TYR A 205 21.19 -4.05 4.56
CA TYR A 205 20.16 -3.22 5.20
C TYR A 205 18.88 -3.25 4.35
N CYS A 206 18.02 -4.23 4.59
CA CYS A 206 16.86 -4.49 3.73
C CYS A 206 15.55 -3.85 4.23
N CYS A 207 15.54 -3.22 5.41
CA CYS A 207 14.35 -2.59 5.97
C CYS A 207 14.21 -1.12 5.52
N ARG A 208 13.00 -0.76 5.07
CA ARG A 208 12.61 0.63 4.76
C ARG A 208 12.28 1.50 5.97
N TYR A 209 12.12 0.90 7.16
CA TYR A 209 11.78 1.60 8.40
C TYR A 209 12.98 1.82 9.31
N CYS A 210 13.96 0.91 9.31
CA CYS A 210 15.11 0.97 10.20
C CYS A 210 16.42 0.60 9.51
N LEU A 211 17.53 0.97 10.13
CA LEU A 211 18.89 0.69 9.69
C LEU A 211 19.46 -0.52 10.44
N THR A 212 18.68 -1.59 10.52
CA THR A 212 19.13 -2.86 11.09
C THR A 212 19.72 -3.74 9.98
N ASN A 213 20.91 -4.28 10.22
CA ASN A 213 21.49 -5.25 9.30
C ASN A 213 20.71 -6.58 9.38
N HIS A 214 20.52 -7.24 8.26
CA HIS A 214 19.82 -8.54 8.15
C HIS A 214 20.34 -9.58 9.16
N ARG A 215 21.65 -9.57 9.47
CA ARG A 215 22.24 -10.47 10.47
C ARG A 215 21.67 -10.28 11.88
N ASP A 216 21.29 -9.05 12.21
CA ASP A 216 20.80 -8.66 13.54
C ASP A 216 19.27 -8.65 13.64
N MET A 217 18.55 -8.75 12.52
CA MET A 217 17.08 -8.68 12.50
C MET A 217 16.41 -9.81 13.29
N LYS A 218 17.08 -10.95 13.49
CA LYS A 218 16.56 -12.07 14.29
C LYS A 218 16.51 -11.77 15.79
N THR A 219 17.31 -10.83 16.27
CA THR A 219 17.45 -10.51 17.70
C THR A 219 16.98 -9.10 18.04
N ARG A 220 16.84 -8.21 17.05
CA ARG A 220 16.36 -6.83 17.22
C ARG A 220 14.98 -6.67 16.59
N TYR A 221 13.95 -6.79 17.41
CA TYR A 221 12.54 -6.74 16.99
C TYR A 221 11.74 -5.63 17.68
N ASN A 222 12.36 -4.87 18.60
CA ASN A 222 11.74 -3.70 19.22
C ASN A 222 12.32 -2.41 18.61
N GLU A 223 11.49 -1.39 18.44
CA GLU A 223 11.89 -0.07 17.96
C GLU A 223 13.04 0.54 18.77
N THR A 224 13.05 0.33 20.09
CA THR A 224 14.12 0.80 21.00
C THR A 224 15.48 0.15 20.76
N GLN A 225 15.52 -0.99 20.06
CA GLN A 225 16.74 -1.75 19.78
C GLN A 225 17.33 -1.41 18.41
N VAL A 226 16.66 -0.57 17.61
CA VAL A 226 17.01 -0.30 16.23
C VAL A 226 17.13 1.19 15.97
N LEU A 227 17.95 1.56 14.98
CA LEU A 227 17.99 2.94 14.50
C LEU A 227 16.90 3.13 13.45
N ILE A 228 15.87 3.90 13.78
CA ILE A 228 14.78 4.24 12.86
C ILE A 228 15.25 5.24 11.82
N ARG A 229 14.82 5.03 10.57
CA ARG A 229 15.07 5.99 9.49
C ARG A 229 14.21 7.22 9.71
N THR A 230 14.82 8.39 9.70
CA THR A 230 14.14 9.68 9.64
C THR A 230 14.22 10.25 8.24
N THR A 231 13.31 11.14 7.87
CA THR A 231 13.37 11.85 6.57
C THR A 231 14.72 12.54 6.36
N THR A 232 15.21 13.26 7.37
CA THR A 232 16.51 13.93 7.35
C THR A 232 17.67 12.95 7.15
N SER A 233 17.70 11.84 7.90
CA SER A 233 18.77 10.84 7.77
C SER A 233 18.75 10.17 6.39
N HIS A 234 17.57 9.88 5.87
CA HIS A 234 17.36 9.28 4.56
C HIS A 234 17.84 10.19 3.43
N ASP A 235 17.48 11.48 3.46
CA ASP A 235 17.90 12.45 2.45
C ASP A 235 19.42 12.62 2.39
N LEU A 236 20.10 12.60 3.54
CA LEU A 236 21.56 12.61 3.61
C LEU A 236 22.16 11.34 2.99
N GLN A 237 21.58 10.17 3.28
CA GLN A 237 22.03 8.89 2.72
C GLN A 237 21.81 8.82 1.20
N VAL A 238 20.69 9.32 0.69
CA VAL A 238 20.43 9.41 -0.76
C VAL A 238 21.49 10.28 -1.45
N LYS A 239 21.80 11.45 -0.88
CA LYS A 239 22.87 12.33 -1.40
C LYS A 239 24.24 11.64 -1.37
N GLN A 240 24.55 10.93 -0.29
CA GLN A 240 25.79 10.19 -0.16
C GLN A 240 25.90 9.07 -1.22
N VAL A 241 24.85 8.28 -1.39
CA VAL A 241 24.78 7.20 -2.39
C VAL A 241 24.95 7.72 -3.82
N ARG A 242 24.43 8.92 -4.11
CA ARG A 242 24.62 9.58 -5.42
C ARG A 242 26.10 9.90 -5.68
N ASN A 243 26.82 10.36 -4.66
CA ASN A 243 28.23 10.71 -4.76
C ASN A 243 29.16 9.49 -4.70
N VAL A 244 28.78 8.47 -3.91
CA VAL A 244 29.57 7.27 -3.65
C VAL A 244 28.69 6.03 -3.89
N PRO A 245 28.64 5.49 -5.12
CA PRO A 245 27.79 4.34 -5.44
C PRO A 245 28.08 3.06 -4.64
N GLY A 246 29.28 2.94 -4.04
CA GLY A 246 29.63 1.84 -3.14
C GLY A 246 28.77 1.80 -1.87
N ASP A 247 28.23 2.95 -1.45
CA ASP A 247 27.49 3.10 -0.20
C ASP A 247 26.05 2.56 -0.30
N LYS A 248 25.58 2.18 -1.50
CA LYS A 248 24.26 1.58 -1.70
C LYS A 248 23.99 0.41 -0.75
N LYS A 249 25.00 -0.45 -0.59
CA LYS A 249 24.94 -1.62 0.30
C LYS A 249 24.97 -1.25 1.77
N ILE A 250 25.58 -0.11 2.12
CA ILE A 250 25.72 0.38 3.50
C ILE A 250 24.39 0.96 3.99
N TYR A 251 23.64 1.62 3.11
CA TYR A 251 22.39 2.28 3.50
C TYR A 251 21.13 1.53 3.05
N GLY A 252 21.25 0.50 2.21
CA GLY A 252 20.09 -0.18 1.66
C GLY A 252 19.28 0.70 0.70
N ILE A 253 19.94 1.66 0.04
CA ILE A 253 19.33 2.64 -0.86
C ILE A 253 20.04 2.55 -2.20
N ASN A 254 19.27 2.43 -3.28
CA ASN A 254 19.75 2.32 -4.65
C ASN A 254 19.80 3.68 -5.37
N GLU A 255 18.74 4.47 -5.21
CA GLU A 255 18.53 5.76 -5.87
C GLU A 255 17.48 6.60 -5.10
N GLU A 256 17.22 7.82 -5.55
CA GLU A 256 16.11 8.63 -5.03
C GLU A 256 14.77 8.06 -5.52
N SER A 257 13.73 8.21 -4.70
CA SER A 257 12.38 7.78 -5.06
C SER A 257 11.88 8.50 -6.31
N ILE A 258 11.22 7.75 -7.20
CA ILE A 258 10.57 8.32 -8.40
C ILE A 258 9.42 9.28 -8.06
N LEU A 259 8.87 9.18 -6.84
CA LEU A 259 7.78 10.03 -6.36
C LEU A 259 8.29 11.24 -5.56
N SER A 260 9.60 11.41 -5.37
CA SER A 260 10.19 12.59 -4.73
C SER A 260 9.93 13.91 -5.46
N ILE A 261 9.40 13.85 -6.69
CA ILE A 261 8.90 15.03 -7.42
C ILE A 261 7.67 15.67 -6.74
N LEU A 262 6.94 14.90 -5.92
CA LEU A 262 5.78 15.37 -5.16
C LEU A 262 6.25 15.94 -3.82
N PRO A 263 6.01 17.22 -3.53
CA PRO A 263 6.46 17.85 -2.27
C PRO A 263 5.91 17.18 -1.00
N SER A 264 4.77 16.52 -1.10
CA SER A 264 4.09 15.80 -0.03
C SER A 264 4.66 14.42 0.27
N PHE A 265 5.35 13.81 -0.71
CA PHE A 265 5.73 12.41 -0.65
C PHE A 265 7.15 12.27 -0.11
N HIS A 266 7.32 11.42 0.89
CA HIS A 266 8.64 10.98 1.31
C HIS A 266 8.61 9.48 1.63
N PRO A 267 9.53 8.67 1.07
CA PRO A 267 9.42 7.21 1.11
C PRO A 267 9.44 6.61 2.52
N VAL A 268 10.09 7.27 3.49
CA VAL A 268 10.11 6.84 4.90
C VAL A 268 8.75 6.95 5.60
N ILE A 269 7.87 7.88 5.17
CA ILE A 269 6.60 8.18 5.87
C ILE A 269 5.36 7.88 5.03
N SER A 270 5.48 7.86 3.70
CA SER A 270 4.35 7.72 2.77
C SER A 270 4.15 6.28 2.26
N LEU A 271 4.96 5.31 2.70
CA LEU A 271 4.91 3.90 2.31
C LEU A 271 4.60 2.99 3.51
N PRO A 272 3.32 2.91 3.94
CA PRO A 272 2.92 2.02 5.03
C PRO A 272 3.03 0.53 4.65
N PRO A 273 3.04 -0.37 5.65
CA PRO A 273 2.88 -1.80 5.39
C PRO A 273 1.48 -2.10 4.85
N ASP A 274 1.37 -3.19 4.12
CA ASP A 274 0.08 -3.71 3.67
C ASP A 274 -0.39 -4.73 4.71
N ILE A 275 -1.38 -4.36 5.53
CA ILE A 275 -1.86 -5.24 6.61
C ILE A 275 -2.43 -6.54 6.04
N MET A 276 -3.06 -6.50 4.87
CA MET A 276 -3.64 -7.70 4.26
C MET A 276 -2.53 -8.66 3.85
N HIS A 277 -1.57 -8.20 3.06
CA HIS A 277 -0.51 -9.07 2.55
C HIS A 277 0.59 -9.39 3.58
N ASP A 278 1.02 -8.41 4.38
CA ASP A 278 2.12 -8.57 5.33
C ASP A 278 1.67 -9.33 6.59
N ILE A 279 0.49 -9.01 7.13
CA ILE A 279 -0.02 -9.61 8.37
C ILE A 279 -1.00 -10.74 8.10
N LEU A 280 -2.14 -10.45 7.46
CA LEU A 280 -3.25 -11.41 7.38
C LEU A 280 -2.92 -12.62 6.49
N GLU A 281 -2.28 -12.40 5.34
CA GLU A 281 -1.84 -13.46 4.42
C GLU A 281 -0.39 -13.89 4.68
N GLY A 282 0.41 -13.01 5.29
CA GLY A 282 1.84 -13.24 5.53
C GLY A 282 2.13 -13.95 6.85
N VAL A 283 2.24 -13.18 7.93
CA VAL A 283 2.73 -13.70 9.24
C VAL A 283 1.66 -14.45 10.03
N MET A 284 0.40 -14.00 9.97
CA MET A 284 -0.69 -14.53 10.78
C MET A 284 -0.97 -16.02 10.54
N PRO A 285 -0.97 -16.55 9.30
CA PRO A 285 -1.18 -17.98 9.06
C PRO A 285 -0.09 -18.83 9.74
N LYS A 286 1.18 -18.45 9.57
CA LYS A 286 2.34 -19.12 10.18
C LYS A 286 2.28 -19.09 11.70
N LEU A 287 1.96 -17.94 12.29
CA LEU A 287 1.82 -17.81 13.74
C LEU A 287 0.68 -18.69 14.27
N THR A 288 -0.44 -18.71 13.55
CA THR A 288 -1.60 -19.54 13.89
C THR A 288 -1.24 -21.02 13.84
N ALA A 289 -0.56 -21.48 12.77
CA ALA A 289 -0.09 -22.85 12.64
C ALA A 289 0.84 -23.25 13.80
N CYS A 290 1.86 -22.44 14.08
CA CYS A 290 2.77 -22.65 15.21
C CYS A 290 2.03 -22.74 16.56
N LEU A 291 1.04 -21.87 16.78
CA LEU A 291 0.24 -21.87 18.01
C LEU A 291 -0.57 -23.16 18.15
N LEU A 292 -1.27 -23.57 17.08
CA LEU A 292 -2.08 -24.79 17.07
C LEU A 292 -1.20 -26.03 17.31
N HIS A 293 -0.04 -26.11 16.65
CA HIS A 293 0.94 -27.18 16.86
C HIS A 293 1.44 -27.20 18.31
N THR A 294 1.79 -26.04 18.87
CA THR A 294 2.28 -25.93 20.26
C THR A 294 1.23 -26.40 21.26
N ILE A 295 -0.05 -26.03 21.08
CA ILE A 295 -1.14 -26.47 21.96
C ILE A 295 -1.25 -28.01 22.00
N VAL A 296 -1.13 -28.67 20.84
CA VAL A 296 -1.17 -30.13 20.74
C VAL A 296 0.07 -30.78 21.33
N SER A 297 1.26 -30.27 20.98
CA SER A 297 2.56 -30.79 21.43
C SER A 297 2.77 -30.62 22.94
N SER A 298 2.24 -29.55 23.54
CA SER A 298 2.20 -29.34 24.99
C SER A 298 1.13 -30.16 25.71
N ARG A 299 0.40 -31.04 24.99
CA ARG A 299 -0.66 -31.91 25.52
C ARG A 299 -1.81 -31.15 26.20
N LEU A 300 -2.03 -29.89 25.84
CA LEU A 300 -3.16 -29.09 26.35
C LEU A 300 -4.50 -29.57 25.74
N CYS A 301 -4.47 -30.07 24.50
CA CYS A 301 -5.57 -30.82 23.89
C CYS A 301 -5.05 -31.77 22.81
N SER A 302 -5.83 -32.78 22.43
CA SER A 302 -5.48 -33.62 21.27
C SER A 302 -5.80 -32.93 19.94
N ALA A 303 -5.10 -33.30 18.87
CA ALA A 303 -5.38 -32.83 17.52
C ALA A 303 -6.85 -33.07 17.13
N ALA A 304 -7.38 -34.26 17.43
CA ALA A 304 -8.79 -34.61 17.22
C ALA A 304 -9.76 -33.65 17.94
N GLN A 305 -9.47 -33.29 19.21
CA GLN A 305 -10.28 -32.36 19.98
C GLN A 305 -10.26 -30.95 19.37
N LEU A 306 -9.09 -30.50 18.94
CA LEU A 306 -8.89 -29.18 18.34
C LEU A 306 -9.57 -29.08 16.96
N CYS A 307 -9.33 -30.04 16.05
CA CYS A 307 -10.04 -30.12 14.77
C CYS A 307 -11.56 -30.11 14.95
N ARG A 308 -12.07 -30.90 15.91
CA ARG A 308 -13.50 -30.92 16.20
C ARG A 308 -14.03 -29.57 16.67
N ARG A 309 -13.26 -28.82 17.47
CA ARG A 309 -13.66 -27.48 17.94
C ARG A 309 -13.66 -26.47 16.80
N ILE A 310 -12.62 -26.44 15.97
CA ILE A 310 -12.52 -25.55 14.79
C ILE A 310 -13.67 -25.82 13.82
N ASN A 311 -13.87 -27.10 13.45
CA ASN A 311 -14.90 -27.49 12.48
C ASN A 311 -16.34 -27.26 12.99
N LYS A 312 -16.56 -27.22 14.31
CA LYS A 312 -17.87 -26.92 14.93
C LYS A 312 -18.02 -25.46 15.35
N TYR A 313 -17.00 -24.62 15.13
CA TYR A 313 -17.07 -23.22 15.51
C TYR A 313 -18.19 -22.53 14.73
N THR A 314 -19.05 -21.82 15.45
CA THR A 314 -20.20 -21.13 14.85
C THR A 314 -19.76 -19.72 14.47
N TYR A 315 -19.40 -19.56 13.19
CA TYR A 315 -19.05 -18.26 12.62
C TYR A 315 -20.27 -17.34 12.57
N GLY A 316 -20.04 -16.05 12.85
CA GLY A 316 -21.06 -15.02 12.73
C GLY A 316 -21.59 -14.89 11.29
N VAL A 317 -22.72 -14.20 11.13
CA VAL A 317 -23.37 -14.02 9.81
C VAL A 317 -22.41 -13.45 8.77
N ASN A 318 -21.55 -12.51 9.18
CA ASN A 318 -20.59 -11.85 8.31
C ASN A 318 -19.39 -12.74 7.94
N ASP A 319 -19.02 -13.69 8.79
CA ASP A 319 -17.81 -14.52 8.63
C ASP A 319 -18.11 -15.90 8.02
N LYS A 320 -19.38 -16.29 7.96
CA LYS A 320 -19.81 -17.62 7.50
C LYS A 320 -19.35 -17.93 6.07
N GLN A 321 -19.23 -16.92 5.22
CA GLN A 321 -18.73 -17.06 3.84
C GLN A 321 -17.19 -17.24 3.76
N ASN A 322 -16.46 -16.74 4.77
CA ASN A 322 -15.00 -16.78 4.84
C ASN A 322 -14.49 -17.84 5.84
N ARG A 323 -15.32 -18.82 6.21
CA ARG A 323 -14.91 -19.89 7.13
C ARG A 323 -13.79 -20.73 6.49
N PRO A 324 -12.79 -21.18 7.28
CA PRO A 324 -11.75 -22.05 6.78
C PRO A 324 -12.32 -23.39 6.27
N PRO A 325 -11.64 -24.05 5.33
CA PRO A 325 -11.99 -25.41 4.94
C PRO A 325 -11.88 -26.37 6.13
N PRO A 326 -12.55 -27.53 6.10
CA PRO A 326 -12.50 -28.48 7.21
C PRO A 326 -11.06 -28.88 7.56
N PHE A 327 -10.66 -28.60 8.80
CA PHE A 327 -9.34 -28.92 9.33
C PHE A 327 -9.22 -30.43 9.60
N LYS A 328 -8.11 -31.03 9.18
CA LYS A 328 -7.73 -32.42 9.46
C LYS A 328 -6.57 -32.45 10.46
N GLU A 329 -6.42 -33.54 11.20
CA GLU A 329 -5.37 -33.66 12.22
C GLU A 329 -3.96 -33.48 11.65
N LYS A 330 -3.74 -33.97 10.42
CA LYS A 330 -2.48 -33.79 9.68
C LYS A 330 -2.11 -32.31 9.44
N ASP A 331 -3.11 -31.43 9.35
CA ASP A 331 -2.89 -30.00 9.11
C ASP A 331 -2.40 -29.27 10.38
N ILE A 332 -2.53 -29.91 11.55
CA ILE A 332 -2.07 -29.39 12.85
C ILE A 332 -0.74 -30.02 13.26
N LEU A 333 -0.47 -31.26 12.83
CA LEU A 333 0.70 -32.05 13.21
C LEU A 333 1.92 -31.82 12.31
N ASP A 334 1.76 -31.17 11.17
CA ASP A 334 2.87 -30.88 10.26
C ASP A 334 3.42 -29.47 10.54
N GLU A 335 4.66 -29.38 11.03
CA GLU A 335 5.39 -28.12 11.23
C GLU A 335 5.54 -27.30 9.93
N ARG A 336 5.29 -27.91 8.76
CA ARG A 336 5.45 -27.30 7.43
C ARG A 336 4.13 -26.86 6.78
N VAL A 337 2.97 -27.03 7.43
CA VAL A 337 1.70 -26.54 6.87
C VAL A 337 1.62 -25.02 7.14
N PRO A 338 1.59 -24.19 6.07
CA PRO A 338 1.58 -22.73 6.17
C PRO A 338 0.28 -22.14 6.72
#